data_AF-A0A8T4JRZ7-F1
#
_entry.id   AF-A0A8T4JRZ7-F1
#
_cell.length_a   1.000
_cell.length_b   1.000
_cell.length_c   1.000
_cell.angle_alpha   90.00
_cell.angle_beta   90.00
_cell.angle_gamma   90.00
#
_symmetry.space_group_name_H-M   'P 1'
#
loop_
_entity.id
_entity.type
_entity.pdbx_description
1 polymer ?
#
loop_
_entity_poly.entity_id
_entity_poly.type
_entity_poly.pdbx_seq_one_letter_code
_entity_poly.pdbx_strand_id
1 'polypeptide(L)'
;MTKQTLDGHPSVTIAHSPSGNLLMAVYDGGYPQHSYRFSANNIGGNPGSDDRGPKITLEREIAEEFDPDHKELTKFGEKVSWASRVQIELVRESLLTDLKPHRDYLIKATQLPGDNTTSTYKAIFSVFTTEIPDSVIETVWHNTGRKRGNMESYCKNLVDRRRFTPEGLTGIFTIDDLTTDPRDKLTTAHATAPILNDFFNASISFPNEITISRYGSPRETYLDYTDEFQYAEHAFGH
;
A
#
# COMPACT_ATOMS: atom_id res chain seq x y z
N MET A 1 -28.41 0.19 17.49
CA MET A 1 -27.76 -0.95 16.79
C MET A 1 -26.41 -1.19 17.46
N THR A 2 -25.93 -2.43 17.50
CA THR A 2 -24.60 -2.74 18.07
C THR A 2 -23.52 -2.33 17.08
N LYS A 3 -22.58 -1.47 17.51
CA LYS A 3 -21.45 -1.03 16.67
C LYS A 3 -20.54 -2.21 16.35
N GLN A 4 -19.98 -2.23 15.14
CA GLN A 4 -19.00 -3.25 14.76
C GLN A 4 -17.60 -2.83 15.22
N THR A 5 -16.84 -3.74 15.83
CA THR A 5 -15.42 -3.48 16.13
C THR A 5 -14.59 -3.53 14.84
N LEU A 6 -13.70 -2.54 14.67
CA LEU A 6 -12.66 -2.49 13.65
C LEU A 6 -11.28 -2.62 14.30
N ASP A 7 -10.45 -3.50 13.74
CA ASP A 7 -9.07 -3.74 14.15
C ASP A 7 -8.09 -2.77 13.46
N GLY A 8 -8.51 -2.09 12.40
CA GLY A 8 -7.70 -1.09 11.70
C GLY A 8 -8.51 -0.18 10.78
N HIS A 9 -7.91 0.94 10.39
CA HIS A 9 -8.49 1.88 9.43
C HIS A 9 -7.43 2.49 8.48
N PRO A 10 -6.71 1.64 7.73
CA PRO A 10 -5.66 2.13 6.84
C PRO A 10 -6.21 3.07 5.77
N SER A 11 -5.41 4.10 5.47
CA SER A 11 -5.67 5.03 4.37
C SER A 11 -4.62 4.80 3.30
N VAL A 12 -5.06 4.50 2.09
CA VAL A 12 -4.18 4.08 0.99
C VAL A 12 -4.49 4.81 -0.30
N THR A 13 -3.50 4.90 -1.18
CA THR A 13 -3.64 5.51 -2.50
C THR A 13 -3.44 4.51 -3.64
N ILE A 14 -4.30 4.59 -4.65
CA ILE A 14 -4.05 4.04 -5.99
C ILE A 14 -3.32 5.12 -6.78
N ALA A 15 -1.99 5.03 -6.83
CA ALA A 15 -1.15 5.92 -7.61
C ALA A 15 -0.90 5.32 -8.99
N HIS A 16 -1.52 5.88 -10.02
CA HIS A 16 -1.44 5.36 -11.39
C HIS A 16 -1.02 6.42 -12.39
N SER A 17 -0.42 6.01 -13.50
CA SER A 17 -0.07 6.92 -14.59
C SER A 17 -1.04 6.79 -15.78
N PRO A 18 -1.08 7.77 -16.70
CA PRO A 18 -1.90 7.68 -17.92
C PRO A 18 -1.59 6.44 -18.77
N SER A 19 -0.34 5.96 -18.74
CA SER A 19 0.05 4.75 -19.46
C SER A 19 -0.32 3.44 -18.75
N GLY A 20 -1.05 3.49 -17.64
CA GLY A 20 -1.49 2.30 -16.89
C GLY A 20 -0.44 1.69 -15.97
N ASN A 21 0.62 2.41 -15.63
CA ASN A 21 1.57 1.97 -14.60
C ASN A 21 1.04 2.33 -13.20
N LEU A 22 1.36 1.50 -12.22
CA LEU A 22 1.04 1.65 -10.81
C LEU A 22 2.33 1.86 -10.03
N LEU A 23 2.36 2.87 -9.17
CA LEU A 23 3.39 3.08 -8.17
C LEU A 23 2.91 2.46 -6.85
N MET A 24 3.64 1.46 -6.36
CA MET A 24 3.21 0.65 -5.21
C MET A 24 4.35 0.48 -4.21
N ALA A 25 4.00 0.31 -2.94
CA ALA A 25 4.91 -0.22 -1.95
C ALA A 25 5.07 -1.73 -2.15
N VAL A 26 6.17 -2.30 -1.70
CA VAL A 26 6.49 -3.73 -1.80
C VAL A 26 7.11 -4.14 -0.47
N TYR A 27 6.51 -5.13 0.18
CA TYR A 27 7.05 -5.64 1.43
C TYR A 27 8.39 -6.33 1.21
N ASP A 28 9.29 -6.23 2.18
CA ASP A 28 10.58 -6.88 2.14
C ASP A 28 10.50 -8.37 2.55
N GLY A 29 11.66 -9.02 2.65
CA GLY A 29 11.75 -10.40 3.13
C GLY A 29 11.68 -10.54 4.66
N GLY A 30 11.75 -9.44 5.40
CA GLY A 30 11.67 -9.38 6.85
C GLY A 30 10.23 -9.21 7.37
N TYR A 31 9.30 -8.78 6.52
CA TYR A 31 7.93 -8.46 6.89
C TYR A 31 7.29 -9.55 7.77
N PRO A 32 6.64 -9.21 8.90
CA PRO A 32 6.14 -10.20 9.85
C PRO A 32 5.17 -11.20 9.23
N GLN A 33 4.31 -10.74 8.33
CA GLN A 33 3.36 -11.60 7.62
C GLN A 33 4.05 -12.31 6.46
N HIS A 34 4.47 -13.56 6.69
CA HIS A 34 5.25 -14.33 5.71
C HIS A 34 4.57 -14.46 4.35
N SER A 35 3.23 -14.58 4.31
CA SER A 35 2.45 -14.70 3.08
C SER A 35 2.47 -13.44 2.21
N TYR A 36 2.82 -12.28 2.77
CA TYR A 36 2.87 -10.99 2.08
C TYR A 36 4.27 -10.48 1.81
N ARG A 37 5.31 -11.21 2.21
CA ARG A 37 6.69 -10.86 1.88
C ARG A 37 6.87 -10.78 0.39
N PHE A 38 7.47 -9.68 -0.08
CA PHE A 38 7.69 -9.41 -1.51
C PHE A 38 6.41 -9.35 -2.34
N SER A 39 5.30 -8.96 -1.72
CA SER A 39 4.03 -8.65 -2.39
C SER A 39 3.87 -7.14 -2.51
N ALA A 40 3.24 -6.69 -3.59
CA ALA A 40 2.90 -5.30 -3.81
C ALA A 40 1.72 -4.86 -2.93
N ASN A 41 1.74 -3.61 -2.48
CA ASN A 41 0.71 -3.02 -1.66
C ASN A 41 0.45 -1.57 -2.12
N ASN A 42 -0.78 -1.12 -2.02
CA ASN A 42 -1.07 0.31 -2.18
C ASN A 42 -0.27 1.12 -1.13
N ILE A 43 0.23 2.29 -1.52
CA ILE A 43 0.98 3.20 -0.64
C ILE A 43 0.03 3.77 0.42
N GLY A 44 0.51 3.89 1.65
CA GLY A 44 -0.25 4.39 2.80
C GLY A 44 -0.10 3.50 4.02
N GLY A 45 -0.92 3.75 5.04
CA GLY A 45 -0.73 3.12 6.34
C GLY A 45 -1.89 3.34 7.30
N ASN A 46 -1.70 2.91 8.55
CA ASN A 46 -2.67 3.06 9.62
C ASN A 46 -2.59 4.46 10.24
N PRO A 47 -3.68 4.94 10.85
CA PRO A 47 -3.64 6.21 11.54
C PRO A 47 -2.72 6.17 12.76
N GLY A 48 -1.96 7.24 12.94
CA GLY A 48 -1.27 7.57 14.18
C GLY A 48 -2.21 8.22 15.19
N SER A 49 -1.70 8.44 16.40
CA SER A 49 -2.47 9.03 17.51
C SER A 49 -2.98 10.45 17.25
N ASP A 50 -2.27 11.22 16.41
CA ASP A 50 -2.62 12.61 16.07
C ASP A 50 -3.45 12.74 14.79
N ASP A 51 -3.66 11.64 14.05
CA ASP A 51 -4.38 11.67 12.78
C ASP A 51 -5.89 11.82 13.01
N ARG A 52 -6.47 12.90 12.47
CA ARG A 52 -7.89 13.21 12.68
C ARG A 52 -8.82 12.57 11.65
N GLY A 53 -8.28 12.14 10.52
CA GLY A 53 -9.07 11.54 9.46
C GLY A 53 -8.24 10.86 8.38
N PRO A 54 -8.88 10.06 7.52
CA PRO A 54 -8.20 9.22 6.53
C PRO A 54 -7.27 9.98 5.59
N LYS A 55 -7.67 11.16 5.12
CA LYS A 55 -6.84 11.96 4.21
C LYS A 55 -5.55 12.42 4.90
N ILE A 56 -5.65 12.89 6.15
CA ILE A 56 -4.50 13.36 6.94
C ILE A 56 -3.53 12.20 7.19
N THR A 57 -4.06 11.03 7.55
CA THR A 57 -3.26 9.81 7.68
C THR A 57 -2.48 9.52 6.40
N LEU A 58 -3.15 9.50 5.25
CA LEU A 58 -2.49 9.21 3.97
C LEU A 58 -1.42 10.26 3.62
N GLU A 59 -1.70 11.55 3.83
CA GLU A 59 -0.74 12.64 3.59
C GLU A 59 0.51 12.48 4.47
N ARG A 60 0.34 12.13 5.76
CA ARG A 60 1.43 11.85 6.69
C ARG A 60 2.24 10.63 6.25
N GLU A 61 1.57 9.50 5.96
CA GLU A 61 2.22 8.26 5.54
C GLU A 61 3.06 8.46 4.26
N ILE A 62 2.52 9.16 3.25
CA ILE A 62 3.27 9.53 2.04
C ILE A 62 4.44 10.46 2.39
N ALA A 63 4.24 11.42 3.29
CA ALA A 63 5.32 12.31 3.68
C ALA A 63 6.46 11.57 4.38
N GLU A 64 6.17 10.60 5.25
CA GLU A 64 7.15 9.77 5.97
C GLU A 64 7.87 8.78 5.04
N GLU A 65 7.13 8.09 4.17
CA GLU A 65 7.71 7.12 3.22
C GLU A 65 8.65 7.79 2.22
N PHE A 66 8.35 9.04 1.84
CA PHE A 66 9.13 9.83 0.91
C PHE A 66 9.79 11.05 1.60
N ASP A 67 10.31 10.86 2.82
CA ASP A 67 11.12 11.86 3.52
C ASP A 67 12.64 11.61 3.31
N PRO A 68 13.33 12.46 2.52
CA PRO A 68 14.77 12.34 2.29
C PRO A 68 15.60 12.58 3.57
N ASP A 69 15.00 13.17 4.61
CA ASP A 69 15.65 13.52 5.87
C ASP A 69 15.14 12.60 7.04
N HIS A 70 14.40 11.52 6.74
CA HIS A 70 13.74 10.69 7.76
C HIS A 70 14.74 10.16 8.80
N LYS A 71 14.49 10.39 10.09
CA LYS A 71 15.46 10.08 11.17
C LYS A 71 15.86 8.60 11.23
N GLU A 72 15.00 7.70 10.76
CA GLU A 72 15.28 6.26 10.70
C GLU A 72 16.31 5.87 9.63
N LEU A 73 16.67 6.78 8.70
CA LEU A 73 17.82 6.63 7.81
C LEU A 73 19.10 6.30 8.60
N THR A 74 19.19 6.76 9.86
CA THR A 74 20.34 6.54 10.75
C THR A 74 20.34 5.19 11.48
N LYS A 75 19.20 4.50 11.63
CA LYS A 75 19.12 3.23 12.39
C LYS A 75 19.24 1.99 11.51
N PHE A 76 18.78 2.05 10.28
CA PHE A 76 18.73 0.88 9.40
C PHE A 76 19.44 1.03 8.06
N GLY A 77 20.17 2.13 7.86
CA GLY A 77 20.88 2.40 6.61
C GLY A 77 19.88 2.66 5.50
N GLU A 78 19.51 3.93 5.34
CA GLU A 78 19.01 4.45 4.07
C GLU A 78 17.62 3.95 3.57
N LYS A 79 16.57 4.06 4.40
CA LYS A 79 15.13 3.99 4.01
C LYS A 79 14.80 4.68 2.66
N VAL A 80 15.56 5.70 2.24
CA VAL A 80 15.35 6.45 0.99
C VAL A 80 16.64 6.74 0.19
N SER A 81 17.61 5.82 0.09
CA SER A 81 18.80 6.03 -0.81
C SER A 81 18.59 5.61 -2.26
N TRP A 82 17.38 5.23 -2.64
CA TRP A 82 17.13 4.79 -4.01
C TRP A 82 17.23 5.94 -5.02
N ALA A 83 17.05 7.21 -4.61
CA ALA A 83 17.14 8.37 -5.50
C ALA A 83 17.71 9.62 -4.81
N SER A 84 17.94 10.68 -5.59
CA SER A 84 18.31 12.00 -5.04
C SER A 84 17.12 12.67 -4.33
N ARG A 85 17.42 13.59 -3.40
CA ARG A 85 16.42 14.41 -2.67
C ARG A 85 15.35 14.99 -3.60
N VAL A 86 15.77 15.63 -4.69
CA VAL A 86 14.87 16.27 -5.66
C VAL A 86 13.91 15.26 -6.30
N GLN A 87 14.36 14.04 -6.56
CA GLN A 87 13.53 13.00 -7.16
C GLN A 87 12.54 12.41 -6.15
N ILE A 88 12.95 12.25 -4.89
CA ILE A 88 12.06 11.83 -3.80
C ILE A 88 10.96 12.88 -3.60
N GLU A 89 11.35 14.16 -3.53
CA GLU A 89 10.42 15.29 -3.41
C GLU A 89 9.45 15.33 -4.60
N LEU A 90 9.93 15.15 -5.83
CA LEU A 90 9.09 15.06 -7.03
C LEU A 90 8.04 13.94 -6.93
N VAL A 91 8.42 12.74 -6.48
CA VAL A 91 7.50 11.61 -6.32
C VAL A 91 6.47 11.91 -5.25
N ARG A 92 6.91 12.40 -4.08
CA ARG A 92 6.04 12.78 -2.97
C ARG A 92 5.02 13.82 -3.38
N GLU A 93 5.46 14.90 -4.02
CA GLU A 93 4.58 15.98 -4.47
C GLU A 93 3.58 15.48 -5.51
N SER A 94 4.01 14.62 -6.43
CA SER A 94 3.12 14.02 -7.43
C SER A 94 2.05 13.14 -6.79
N LEU A 95 2.40 12.38 -5.74
CA LEU A 95 1.44 11.59 -4.97
C LEU A 95 0.41 12.48 -4.27
N LEU A 96 0.80 13.64 -3.74
CA LEU A 96 -0.05 14.52 -2.93
C LEU A 96 -0.87 15.54 -3.75
N THR A 97 -0.44 15.92 -4.95
CA THR A 97 -0.99 17.06 -5.70
C THR A 97 -2.48 16.91 -6.06
N ASP A 98 -2.92 15.70 -6.40
CA ASP A 98 -4.29 15.44 -6.88
C ASP A 98 -4.95 14.24 -6.18
N LEU A 99 -4.73 14.13 -4.86
CA LEU A 99 -5.39 13.11 -4.04
C LEU A 99 -6.91 13.32 -4.00
N LYS A 100 -7.64 12.41 -4.62
CA LYS A 100 -9.11 12.39 -4.64
C LYS A 100 -9.66 11.22 -3.84
N PRO A 101 -10.70 11.42 -3.02
CA PRO A 101 -11.37 10.31 -2.37
C PRO A 101 -12.01 9.40 -3.42
N HIS A 102 -11.77 8.09 -3.32
CA HIS A 102 -12.37 7.10 -4.20
C HIS A 102 -13.47 6.33 -3.49
N ARG A 103 -13.12 5.53 -2.48
CA ARG A 103 -14.05 4.62 -1.81
C ARG A 103 -13.50 4.06 -0.50
N ASP A 104 -14.39 3.85 0.46
CA ASP A 104 -14.16 3.01 1.63
C ASP A 104 -14.55 1.57 1.34
N TYR A 105 -13.66 0.65 1.69
CA TYR A 105 -13.89 -0.78 1.63
C TYR A 105 -13.87 -1.37 3.03
N LEU A 106 -14.96 -2.01 3.43
CA LEU A 106 -14.97 -2.84 4.62
C LEU A 106 -14.40 -4.21 4.26
N ILE A 107 -13.23 -4.50 4.82
CA ILE A 107 -12.48 -5.73 4.63
C ILE A 107 -12.67 -6.61 5.86
N LYS A 108 -12.95 -7.89 5.63
CA LYS A 108 -12.86 -8.92 6.66
C LYS A 108 -11.95 -10.01 6.13
N ALA A 109 -10.86 -10.26 6.84
CA ALA A 109 -9.96 -11.36 6.55
C ALA A 109 -9.99 -12.35 7.72
N THR A 110 -10.12 -13.64 7.42
CA THR A 110 -9.86 -14.69 8.41
C THR A 110 -8.38 -15.09 8.37
N GLN A 111 -8.03 -16.22 8.97
CA GLN A 111 -6.67 -16.75 8.96
C GLN A 111 -6.17 -16.96 7.53
N LEU A 112 -5.08 -16.29 7.17
CA LEU A 112 -4.39 -16.53 5.90
C LEU A 112 -3.57 -17.83 5.98
N PRO A 113 -3.40 -18.55 4.86
CA PRO A 113 -2.54 -19.74 4.82
C PRO A 113 -1.12 -19.43 5.31
N GLY A 114 -0.65 -20.16 6.32
CA GLY A 114 0.70 -20.01 6.89
C GLY A 114 0.82 -19.00 8.03
N ASP A 115 -0.28 -18.40 8.47
CA ASP A 115 -0.34 -17.54 9.64
C ASP A 115 -0.86 -18.27 10.89
N ASN A 116 -0.38 -17.87 12.07
CA ASN A 116 -0.80 -18.40 13.37
C ASN A 116 -1.90 -17.57 14.04
N THR A 117 -2.35 -16.47 13.43
CA THR A 117 -3.46 -15.67 13.98
C THR A 117 -4.79 -16.40 13.83
N THR A 118 -5.51 -16.56 14.94
CA THR A 118 -6.83 -17.22 14.98
C THR A 118 -8.01 -16.25 14.94
N SER A 119 -7.74 -14.94 15.03
CA SER A 119 -8.76 -13.89 15.04
C SER A 119 -9.09 -13.40 13.63
N THR A 120 -10.39 -13.21 13.36
CA THR A 120 -10.84 -12.48 12.16
C THR A 120 -10.42 -11.02 12.27
N TYR A 121 -9.69 -10.54 11.28
CA TYR A 121 -9.35 -9.13 11.09
C TYR A 121 -10.48 -8.40 10.36
N LYS A 122 -10.90 -7.25 10.88
CA LYS A 122 -11.87 -6.37 10.23
C LYS A 122 -11.34 -4.94 10.18
N ALA A 123 -11.29 -4.36 9.00
CA ALA A 123 -10.83 -2.99 8.82
C ALA A 123 -11.58 -2.24 7.74
N ILE A 124 -11.55 -0.92 7.81
CA ILE A 124 -11.95 -0.06 6.70
C ILE A 124 -10.68 0.40 5.99
N PHE A 125 -10.59 0.15 4.69
CA PHE A 125 -9.56 0.74 3.85
C PHE A 125 -10.17 1.98 3.19
N SER A 126 -9.74 3.16 3.61
CA SER A 126 -10.07 4.40 2.94
C SER A 126 -9.15 4.61 1.75
N VAL A 127 -9.71 4.49 0.55
CA VAL A 127 -8.95 4.54 -0.70
C VAL A 127 -9.09 5.90 -1.34
N PHE A 128 -7.94 6.47 -1.66
CA PHE A 128 -7.76 7.65 -2.48
C PHE A 128 -7.12 7.26 -3.81
N THR A 129 -7.19 8.16 -4.78
CA THR A 129 -6.57 7.98 -6.08
C THR A 129 -5.76 9.22 -6.42
N THR A 130 -4.65 9.03 -7.11
CA THR A 130 -3.85 10.10 -7.68
C THR A 130 -3.32 9.66 -9.04
N GLU A 131 -3.44 10.53 -10.04
CA GLU A 131 -2.83 10.31 -11.35
C GLU A 131 -1.45 10.98 -11.36
N ILE A 132 -0.38 10.18 -11.47
CA ILE A 132 1.00 10.66 -11.50
C ILE A 132 1.53 10.69 -12.93
N PRO A 133 2.30 11.72 -13.34
CA PRO A 133 2.87 11.78 -14.67
C PRO A 133 3.81 10.61 -14.97
N ASP A 134 3.85 10.16 -16.23
CA ASP A 134 4.75 9.08 -16.66
C ASP A 134 6.24 9.41 -16.40
N SER A 135 6.63 10.68 -16.40
CA SER A 135 8.00 11.11 -16.06
C SER A 135 8.38 10.79 -14.61
N VAL A 136 7.41 10.73 -13.69
CA VAL A 136 7.61 10.32 -12.29
C VAL A 136 7.84 8.81 -12.23
N ILE A 137 7.05 8.04 -12.98
CA ILE A 137 7.25 6.59 -13.14
C ILE A 137 8.65 6.30 -13.69
N GLU A 138 9.06 7.00 -14.75
CA GLU A 138 10.39 6.87 -15.33
C GLU A 138 11.50 7.20 -14.32
N THR A 139 11.29 8.23 -13.50
CA THR A 139 12.22 8.59 -12.42
C THR A 139 12.39 7.45 -11.43
N VAL A 140 11.30 6.89 -10.91
CA VAL A 140 11.35 5.74 -9.98
C VAL A 140 11.98 4.53 -10.66
N TRP A 141 11.63 4.27 -11.92
CA TRP A 141 12.14 3.15 -12.70
C TRP A 141 13.66 3.21 -12.89
N HIS A 142 14.19 4.38 -13.30
CA HIS A 142 15.62 4.60 -13.50
C HIS A 142 16.41 4.42 -12.20
N ASN A 143 15.91 4.97 -11.10
CA ASN A 143 16.59 4.96 -9.82
C ASN A 143 16.55 3.58 -9.14
N THR A 144 15.45 2.82 -9.32
CA THR A 144 15.36 1.43 -8.86
C THR A 144 16.12 0.44 -9.75
N GLY A 145 16.78 0.90 -10.82
CA GLY A 145 17.64 0.09 -11.68
C GLY A 145 16.89 -0.92 -12.56
N ARG A 146 15.57 -0.75 -12.76
CA ARG A 146 14.77 -1.64 -13.61
C ARG A 146 15.08 -1.35 -15.09
N LYS A 147 15.11 -2.36 -15.95
CA LYS A 147 15.20 -2.18 -17.43
C LYS A 147 13.87 -2.62 -18.06
N ARG A 148 13.28 -1.77 -18.88
CA ARG A 148 12.01 -2.05 -19.60
C ARG A 148 12.22 -3.23 -20.56
N GLY A 149 11.43 -4.30 -20.44
CA GLY A 149 11.26 -5.28 -21.52
C GLY A 149 11.61 -6.75 -21.27
N ASN A 150 12.10 -7.17 -20.10
CA ASN A 150 12.29 -8.61 -19.83
C ASN A 150 11.51 -9.04 -18.58
N MET A 151 10.55 -9.96 -18.75
CA MET A 151 9.86 -10.69 -17.68
C MET A 151 10.83 -11.33 -16.67
N GLU A 152 12.07 -11.62 -17.12
CA GLU A 152 13.18 -12.06 -16.27
C GLU A 152 13.52 -11.07 -15.14
N SER A 153 13.27 -9.78 -15.34
CA SER A 153 13.48 -8.73 -14.33
C SER A 153 12.44 -8.81 -13.20
N TYR A 154 11.24 -9.35 -13.44
CA TYR A 154 10.23 -9.52 -12.39
C TYR A 154 10.70 -10.55 -11.34
N CYS A 155 11.17 -11.72 -11.81
CA CYS A 155 11.72 -12.76 -10.95
C CYS A 155 13.09 -12.39 -10.38
N LYS A 156 14.00 -11.82 -11.19
CA LYS A 156 15.31 -11.39 -10.68
C LYS A 156 15.19 -10.28 -9.66
N ASN A 157 14.21 -9.40 -9.69
CA ASN A 157 14.13 -8.32 -8.70
C ASN A 157 13.51 -8.76 -7.36
N LEU A 158 12.74 -9.84 -7.35
CA LEU A 158 12.26 -10.49 -6.12
C LEU A 158 13.31 -11.47 -5.55
N VAL A 159 14.33 -11.85 -6.34
CA VAL A 159 15.32 -12.90 -6.01
C VAL A 159 16.77 -12.35 -5.88
N ASP A 160 17.17 -11.33 -6.63
CA ASP A 160 18.46 -10.64 -6.55
C ASP A 160 18.44 -9.66 -5.37
N ARG A 161 18.79 -10.24 -4.22
CA ARG A 161 19.07 -9.68 -2.90
C ARG A 161 20.06 -8.49 -2.90
N ARG A 162 19.73 -7.37 -3.53
CA ARG A 162 20.37 -6.09 -3.19
C ARG A 162 19.71 -5.55 -1.91
N ARG A 163 20.27 -6.06 -0.79
CA ARG A 163 20.30 -5.52 0.58
C ARG A 163 19.88 -4.04 0.71
N PHE A 164 19.21 -3.54 1.74
CA PHE A 164 18.42 -4.03 2.87
C PHE A 164 17.82 -2.72 3.44
N THR A 165 16.50 -2.57 3.52
CA THR A 165 15.85 -1.59 4.42
C THR A 165 14.65 -2.30 5.06
N PRO A 166 14.27 -1.98 6.31
CA PRO A 166 13.30 -2.78 7.07
C PRO A 166 11.85 -2.43 6.76
N GLU A 167 11.56 -1.44 5.93
CA GLU A 167 10.20 -1.02 5.60
C GLU A 167 10.14 -0.55 4.15
N GLY A 168 9.29 -1.21 3.35
CA GLY A 168 8.83 -0.80 2.02
C GLY A 168 9.90 -0.55 0.94
N LEU A 169 9.98 -1.43 -0.07
CA LEU A 169 10.57 -1.06 -1.36
C LEU A 169 9.49 -0.40 -2.23
N THR A 170 9.83 0.56 -3.08
CA THR A 170 8.91 1.05 -4.11
C THR A 170 9.01 0.20 -5.37
N GLY A 171 7.87 -0.08 -6.02
CA GLY A 171 7.80 -0.84 -7.26
C GLY A 171 6.83 -0.23 -8.27
N ILE A 172 7.18 -0.40 -9.55
CA ILE A 172 6.31 -0.08 -10.69
C ILE A 172 5.72 -1.38 -11.23
N PHE A 173 4.41 -1.40 -11.41
CA PHE A 173 3.65 -2.56 -11.89
C PHE A 173 2.58 -2.14 -12.90
N THR A 174 2.22 -3.02 -13.81
CA THR A 174 0.94 -2.95 -14.53
C THR A 174 -0.08 -3.86 -13.85
N ILE A 175 -1.36 -3.75 -14.21
CA ILE A 175 -2.37 -4.71 -13.74
C ILE A 175 -2.01 -6.14 -14.16
N ASP A 176 -1.52 -6.33 -15.39
CA ASP A 176 -1.12 -7.64 -15.89
C ASP A 176 0.02 -8.25 -15.05
N ASP A 177 1.01 -7.45 -14.65
CA ASP A 177 2.12 -7.87 -13.76
C ASP A 177 1.62 -8.37 -12.39
N LEU A 178 0.44 -7.92 -11.96
CA LEU A 178 -0.17 -8.33 -10.70
C LEU A 178 -1.07 -9.56 -10.85
N THR A 179 -1.53 -9.90 -12.06
CA THR A 179 -2.38 -11.08 -12.28
C THR A 179 -1.63 -12.41 -12.27
N THR A 180 -0.32 -12.39 -12.53
CA THR A 180 0.49 -13.61 -12.64
C THR A 180 1.72 -13.54 -11.73
N ASP A 181 1.82 -14.42 -10.72
CA ASP A 181 3.06 -14.59 -9.94
C ASP A 181 3.82 -15.82 -10.46
N PRO A 182 5.01 -15.66 -11.05
CA PRO A 182 5.87 -16.78 -11.45
C PRO A 182 6.39 -17.62 -10.27
N ARG A 183 6.23 -17.16 -9.03
CA ARG A 183 6.61 -17.88 -7.81
C ARG A 183 5.47 -18.72 -7.23
N ASP A 184 4.28 -18.68 -7.84
CA ASP A 184 3.06 -19.28 -7.29
C ASP A 184 2.75 -18.74 -5.87
N LYS A 185 2.95 -17.42 -5.69
CA LYS A 185 2.70 -16.68 -4.44
C LYS A 185 1.70 -15.55 -4.69
N LEU A 186 1.27 -14.90 -3.61
CA LEU A 186 0.46 -13.69 -3.71
C LEU A 186 1.29 -12.54 -4.30
N THR A 187 0.87 -12.02 -5.45
CA THR A 187 1.46 -10.81 -6.07
C THR A 187 1.18 -9.56 -5.25
N THR A 188 0.06 -9.53 -4.53
CA THR A 188 -0.38 -8.37 -3.73
C THR A 188 -0.67 -8.76 -2.28
N ALA A 189 -0.60 -7.76 -1.40
CA ALA A 189 -0.86 -7.93 0.02
C ALA A 189 -2.19 -7.32 0.45
N HIS A 190 -2.71 -7.80 1.58
CA HIS A 190 -3.91 -7.30 2.23
C HIS A 190 -5.10 -7.15 1.26
N ALA A 191 -5.72 -5.96 1.25
CA ALA A 191 -6.86 -5.62 0.42
C ALA A 191 -6.48 -5.08 -0.97
N THR A 192 -5.20 -5.09 -1.35
CA THR A 192 -4.72 -4.44 -2.57
C THR A 192 -5.36 -5.03 -3.83
N ALA A 193 -5.29 -6.34 -4.04
CA ALA A 193 -5.93 -7.00 -5.18
C ALA A 193 -7.44 -6.70 -5.30
N PRO A 194 -8.28 -6.91 -4.28
CA PRO A 194 -9.71 -6.64 -4.43
C PRO A 194 -10.02 -5.15 -4.63
N ILE A 195 -9.23 -4.22 -4.07
CA ILE A 195 -9.36 -2.77 -4.34
C ILE A 195 -9.05 -2.46 -5.82
N LEU A 196 -7.94 -3.00 -6.34
CA LEU A 196 -7.53 -2.79 -7.73
C LEU A 196 -8.51 -3.45 -8.73
N ASN A 197 -9.05 -4.62 -8.38
CA ASN A 197 -10.10 -5.27 -9.18
C ASN A 197 -11.35 -4.39 -9.29
N ASP A 198 -11.76 -3.74 -8.21
CA ASP A 198 -12.89 -2.81 -8.22
C ASP A 198 -12.62 -1.57 -9.09
N PHE A 199 -11.42 -0.99 -8.96
CA PHE A 199 -11.05 0.26 -9.63
C PHE A 199 -10.82 0.08 -11.13
N PHE A 200 -10.04 -0.93 -11.52
CA PHE A 200 -9.64 -1.18 -12.92
C PHE A 200 -10.53 -2.19 -13.64
N ASN A 201 -11.54 -2.76 -12.97
CA ASN A 201 -12.30 -3.90 -13.47
C ASN A 201 -11.39 -5.07 -13.90
N ALA A 202 -10.44 -5.39 -13.02
CA ALA A 202 -9.40 -6.40 -13.21
C ALA A 202 -9.71 -7.72 -12.49
N SER A 203 -8.87 -8.73 -12.74
CA SER A 203 -9.00 -10.08 -12.18
C SER A 203 -7.70 -10.55 -11.50
N ILE A 204 -7.17 -9.73 -10.59
CA ILE A 204 -6.02 -10.09 -9.75
C ILE A 204 -6.50 -11.10 -8.68
N SER A 205 -5.82 -12.24 -8.58
CA SER A 205 -6.12 -13.27 -7.58
C SER A 205 -5.80 -12.80 -6.16
N PHE A 206 -6.65 -13.15 -5.21
CA PHE A 206 -6.43 -12.94 -3.78
C PHE A 206 -7.06 -14.09 -2.97
N PRO A 207 -6.63 -14.31 -1.71
CA PRO A 207 -7.14 -15.41 -0.88
C PRO A 207 -8.66 -15.34 -0.67
N ASN A 208 -9.35 -16.48 -0.73
CA ASN A 208 -10.80 -16.58 -0.52
C ASN A 208 -11.22 -16.22 0.91
N GLU A 209 -10.27 -16.22 1.83
CA GLU A 209 -10.39 -15.82 3.22
C GLU A 209 -10.58 -14.30 3.39
N ILE A 210 -10.32 -13.52 2.33
CA ILE A 210 -10.55 -12.07 2.30
C ILE A 210 -11.88 -11.80 1.65
N THR A 211 -12.78 -11.16 2.40
CA THR A 211 -14.04 -10.62 1.88
C THR A 211 -13.99 -9.10 1.87
N ILE A 212 -14.54 -8.53 0.80
CA ILE A 212 -14.59 -7.09 0.58
C ILE A 212 -16.03 -6.66 0.35
N SER A 213 -16.40 -5.51 0.91
CA SER A 213 -17.66 -4.85 0.60
C SER A 213 -17.44 -3.35 0.45
N ARG A 214 -18.05 -2.78 -0.59
CA ARG A 214 -18.09 -1.32 -0.79
C ARG A 214 -18.94 -0.72 0.32
N TYR A 215 -18.38 0.23 1.07
CA TYR A 215 -19.06 0.80 2.23
C TYR A 215 -19.51 2.24 2.00
N GLY A 216 -18.68 3.08 1.38
CA GLY A 216 -19.02 4.48 1.13
C GLY A 216 -17.86 5.24 0.49
N SER A 217 -17.85 6.56 0.65
CA SER A 217 -16.67 7.40 0.35
C SER A 217 -15.90 7.68 1.64
N PRO A 218 -14.57 7.85 1.59
CA PRO A 218 -13.79 8.29 2.74
C PRO A 218 -14.40 9.54 3.38
N ARG A 219 -14.62 9.50 4.70
CA ARG A 219 -15.15 10.63 5.48
C ARG A 219 -14.01 11.57 5.87
N GLU A 220 -14.37 12.80 6.23
CA GLU A 220 -13.39 13.82 6.61
C GLU A 220 -12.67 13.47 7.91
N THR A 221 -13.36 12.84 8.88
CA THR A 221 -12.77 12.51 10.17
C THR A 221 -13.05 11.06 10.58
N TYR A 222 -12.18 10.50 11.42
CA TYR A 222 -12.41 9.18 12.02
C TYR A 222 -13.60 9.14 12.96
N LEU A 223 -13.96 10.28 13.56
CA LEU A 223 -15.13 10.43 14.43
C LEU A 223 -16.43 10.18 13.67
N ASP A 224 -16.49 10.54 12.38
CA ASP A 224 -17.68 10.37 11.57
C ASP A 224 -18.06 8.89 11.43
N TYR A 225 -17.11 7.95 11.55
CA TYR A 225 -17.36 6.51 11.50
C TYR A 225 -17.90 5.94 12.81
N THR A 226 -17.76 6.68 13.92
CA THR A 226 -17.99 6.13 15.26
C THR A 226 -19.46 5.86 15.56
N ASP A 227 -20.40 6.39 14.78
CA ASP A 227 -21.82 6.04 14.91
C ASP A 227 -22.09 4.56 14.58
N GLU A 228 -21.28 3.97 13.70
CA GLU A 228 -21.46 2.63 13.15
C GLU A 228 -20.38 1.64 13.62
N PHE A 229 -19.19 2.16 13.92
CA PHE A 229 -18.03 1.39 14.32
C PHE A 229 -17.46 1.81 15.67
N GLN A 230 -16.77 0.87 16.30
CA GLN A 230 -15.88 1.14 17.41
C GLN A 230 -14.49 0.63 17.04
N TYR A 231 -13.45 1.41 17.31
CA TYR A 231 -12.09 1.00 17.04
C TYR A 231 -11.55 0.17 18.20
N ALA A 232 -10.84 -0.92 17.89
CA ALA A 232 -10.05 -1.64 18.87
C ALA A 232 -8.93 -0.74 19.41
N GLU A 233 -8.46 -1.00 20.64
CA GLU A 233 -7.43 -0.18 21.30
C GLU A 233 -6.14 -0.05 20.46
N HIS A 234 -5.83 -1.05 19.64
CA HIS A 234 -4.63 -1.10 18.80
C HIS A 234 -4.84 -0.59 17.36
N ALA A 235 -6.03 -0.10 17.00
CA ALA A 235 -6.36 0.29 15.63
C ALA A 235 -5.67 1.60 15.18
N PHE A 236 -5.24 2.42 16.14
CA PHE A 236 -4.43 3.61 15.95
C PHE A 236 -3.05 3.29 16.53
N GLY A 237 -2.03 3.21 15.69
CA GLY A 237 -0.69 2.73 16.09
C GLY A 237 -0.18 3.44 17.36
N HIS A 238 0.50 2.69 18.23
CA HIS A 238 1.23 3.23 19.38
C HIS A 238 2.62 3.73 18.97
#